data_AF-A0A1F8FWM4-F1
#
_entry.id   AF-A0A1F8FWM4-F1
#
_cell.length_a   1.000
_cell.length_b   1.000
_cell.length_c   1.000
_cell.angle_alpha   90.00
_cell.angle_beta   90.00
_cell.angle_gamma   90.00
#
_symmetry.space_group_name_H-M   'P 1'
#
loop_
_entity.id
_entity.type
_entity.pdbx_description
1 polymer ?
#
loop_
_entity_poly.entity_id
_entity_poly.type
_entity_poly.pdbx_seq_one_letter_code
_entity_poly.pdbx_strand_id
1 'polypeptide(L)'
;MEKPQFEQKERYKYNLLNNFESTLNAITQVEGEAWANSNKRALEKGDIGGTIFGALEALKRLPQSEQTEDSVAYTILGSGGVSRWIVVSNGDVKFSIFHDQVQPRNKTHKAEAMGFKMFE
;
A
#
# COMPACT_ATOMS: atom_id res chain seq x y z
N MET A 1 -25.10 -27.99 -17.58
CA MET A 1 -24.68 -27.30 -16.33
C MET A 1 -23.39 -26.58 -16.64
N GLU A 2 -23.50 -25.30 -16.98
CA GLU A 2 -22.32 -24.45 -17.16
C GLU A 2 -21.73 -24.14 -15.77
N LYS A 3 -20.44 -24.42 -15.61
CA LYS A 3 -19.71 -24.01 -14.40
C LYS A 3 -19.69 -22.48 -14.41
N PRO A 4 -20.03 -21.80 -13.30
CA PRO A 4 -19.78 -20.37 -13.23
C PRO A 4 -18.26 -20.18 -13.42
N GLN A 5 -17.90 -19.50 -14.51
CA GLN A 5 -16.60 -18.87 -14.63
C GLN A 5 -16.47 -18.01 -13.39
N PHE A 6 -15.58 -18.41 -12.47
CA PHE A 6 -15.13 -17.52 -11.42
C PHE A 6 -14.60 -16.28 -12.14
N GLU A 7 -15.39 -15.21 -12.12
CA GLU A 7 -14.92 -13.87 -12.45
C GLU A 7 -13.59 -13.72 -11.73
N GLN A 8 -12.50 -13.64 -12.48
CA GLN A 8 -11.28 -13.05 -11.98
C GLN A 8 -11.65 -11.60 -11.66
N LYS A 9 -12.23 -11.37 -10.46
CA LYS A 9 -12.21 -10.07 -9.81
C LYS A 9 -10.79 -9.59 -9.99
N GLU A 10 -10.58 -8.50 -10.73
CA GLU A 10 -9.28 -7.86 -10.88
C GLU A 10 -8.73 -7.65 -9.46
N ARG A 11 -7.94 -8.62 -8.99
CA ARG A 11 -7.46 -8.67 -7.61
C ARG A 11 -6.32 -7.67 -7.55
N TYR A 12 -6.76 -6.43 -7.38
CA TYR A 12 -6.04 -5.29 -6.84
C TYR A 12 -4.91 -4.79 -7.75
N LYS A 13 -5.19 -3.63 -8.38
CA LYS A 13 -4.28 -2.93 -9.29
C LYS A 13 -2.88 -2.71 -8.69
N TYR A 14 -2.79 -2.51 -7.37
CA TYR A 14 -1.54 -2.29 -6.63
C TYR A 14 -1.41 -3.27 -5.46
N ASN A 15 -0.44 -4.16 -5.54
CA ASN A 15 -0.17 -5.25 -4.60
C ASN A 15 1.35 -5.47 -4.41
N LEU A 16 1.83 -5.43 -3.17
CA LEU A 16 3.25 -5.51 -2.86
C LEU A 16 3.88 -6.88 -3.20
N LEU A 17 3.13 -7.97 -3.13
CA LEU A 17 3.64 -9.32 -3.43
C LEU A 17 3.73 -9.58 -4.94
N ASN A 18 2.76 -9.07 -5.70
CA ASN A 18 2.60 -9.42 -7.12
C ASN A 18 3.14 -8.37 -8.10
N ASN A 19 3.16 -7.08 -7.73
CA ASN A 19 3.62 -6.00 -8.61
C ASN A 19 4.31 -4.86 -7.85
N PHE A 20 5.31 -5.20 -7.03
CA PHE A 20 6.02 -4.29 -6.15
C PHE A 20 6.48 -2.98 -6.83
N GLU A 21 7.17 -3.06 -7.97
CA GLU A 21 7.70 -1.87 -8.65
C GLU A 21 6.60 -0.91 -9.10
N SER A 22 5.52 -1.45 -9.68
CA SER A 22 4.36 -0.65 -10.10
C SER A 22 3.66 -0.01 -8.91
N THR A 23 3.55 -0.74 -7.79
CA THR A 23 2.97 -0.22 -6.55
C THR A 23 3.83 0.87 -5.93
N LEU A 24 5.15 0.67 -5.85
CA LEU A 24 6.11 1.67 -5.36
C LEU A 24 6.07 2.95 -6.19
N ASN A 25 6.07 2.83 -7.52
CA ASN A 25 5.96 3.98 -8.42
C ASN A 25 4.63 4.72 -8.20
N ALA A 26 3.52 3.99 -8.08
CA ALA A 26 2.21 4.60 -7.86
C ALA A 26 2.12 5.37 -6.53
N ILE A 27 2.62 4.79 -5.43
CA ILE A 27 2.69 5.48 -4.14
C ILE A 27 3.61 6.71 -4.22
N THR A 28 4.75 6.60 -4.91
CA THR A 28 5.67 7.72 -5.13
C THR A 28 5.00 8.87 -5.89
N GLN A 29 4.14 8.58 -6.86
CA GLN A 29 3.39 9.64 -7.53
C GLN A 29 2.43 10.35 -6.57
N VAL A 30 1.80 9.65 -5.63
CA VAL A 30 0.91 10.25 -4.63
C VAL A 30 1.69 11.05 -3.56
N GLU A 31 2.78 10.49 -3.05
CA GLU A 31 3.53 11.04 -1.91
C GLU A 31 4.68 11.99 -2.29
N GLY A 32 5.19 11.87 -3.51
CA GLY A 32 6.35 12.59 -4.04
C GLY A 32 7.70 11.92 -3.75
N GLU A 33 8.72 12.37 -4.49
CA GLU A 33 10.10 11.85 -4.44
C GLU A 33 10.73 11.90 -3.04
N ALA A 34 10.37 12.89 -2.22
CA ALA A 34 10.89 13.00 -0.86
C ALA A 34 10.55 11.77 0.01
N TRP A 35 9.35 11.22 -0.16
CA TRP A 35 8.91 10.01 0.54
C TRP A 35 9.64 8.77 0.02
N ALA A 36 9.77 8.63 -1.30
CA ALA A 36 10.50 7.52 -1.90
C ALA A 36 11.97 7.50 -1.47
N ASN A 37 12.62 8.66 -1.48
CA ASN A 37 14.00 8.85 -1.00
C ASN A 37 14.14 8.58 0.50
N SER A 38 13.10 8.82 1.31
CA SER A 38 13.10 8.43 2.73
C SER A 38 13.09 6.91 2.89
N ASN A 39 12.21 6.21 2.16
CA ASN A 39 12.14 4.74 2.18
C ASN A 39 13.46 4.10 1.70
N LYS A 40 14.08 4.65 0.64
CA LYS A 40 15.38 4.17 0.14
C LYS A 40 16.50 4.35 1.17
N ARG A 41 16.59 5.52 1.81
CA ARG A 41 17.60 5.78 2.84
C ARG A 41 17.41 4.91 4.09
N ALA A 42 16.16 4.62 4.44
CA ALA A 42 15.83 3.70 5.53
C ALA A 42 16.30 2.27 5.22
N LEU A 43 16.09 1.80 3.98
CA LEU A 43 16.62 0.53 3.48
C LEU A 43 18.17 0.48 3.53
N GLU A 44 18.86 1.52 3.07
CA GLU A 44 20.32 1.61 3.10
C GLU A 44 20.90 1.55 4.53
N LYS A 45 20.13 2.00 5.52
CA LYS A 45 20.50 1.98 6.94
C LYS A 45 20.09 0.70 7.67
N GLY A 46 19.38 -0.21 7.00
CA GLY A 46 18.80 -1.41 7.63
C GLY A 46 17.61 -1.13 8.55
N ASP A 47 17.10 0.11 8.58
CA ASP A 47 15.95 0.50 9.39
C ASP A 47 14.68 0.48 8.54
N ILE A 48 14.26 -0.71 8.12
CA ILE A 48 13.11 -0.87 7.21
C ILE A 48 11.76 -0.83 7.94
N GLY A 49 11.75 -0.70 9.26
CA GLY A 49 10.52 -0.57 10.05
C GLY A 49 9.70 0.65 9.61
N GLY A 50 8.39 0.48 9.41
CA GLY A 50 7.48 1.52 8.94
C GLY A 50 7.62 1.87 7.45
N THR A 51 8.40 1.12 6.66
CA THR A 51 8.65 1.41 5.23
C THR A 51 7.91 0.45 4.30
N ILE A 52 7.84 0.79 3.00
CA ILE A 52 7.31 -0.12 1.97
C ILE A 52 8.15 -1.40 1.80
N PHE A 53 9.46 -1.31 2.04
CA PHE A 53 10.35 -2.49 2.02
C PHE A 53 10.14 -3.38 3.25
N GLY A 54 9.95 -2.78 4.42
CA GLY A 54 9.59 -3.49 5.65
C GLY A 54 8.24 -4.18 5.54
N ALA A 55 7.25 -3.52 4.92
CA ALA A 55 5.96 -4.14 4.62
C ALA A 55 6.11 -5.34 3.69
N LEU A 56 6.89 -5.22 2.60
CA LEU A 56 7.15 -6.35 1.70
C LEU A 56 7.85 -7.51 2.41
N GLU A 57 8.86 -7.24 3.24
CA GLU A 57 9.52 -8.30 4.01
C GLU A 57 8.58 -8.97 5.00
N ALA A 58 7.76 -8.20 5.72
CA ALA A 58 6.77 -8.74 6.65
C ALA A 58 5.78 -9.66 5.93
N LEU A 59 5.23 -9.22 4.79
CA LEU A 59 4.29 -10.01 3.99
C LEU A 59 4.91 -11.34 3.49
N LYS A 60 6.17 -11.32 3.06
CA LYS A 60 6.89 -12.53 2.62
C LYS A 60 7.10 -13.54 3.75
N ARG A 61 7.09 -13.09 5.01
CA ARG A 61 7.25 -13.94 6.20
C ARG A 61 5.91 -14.41 6.78
N LEU A 62 4.78 -13.84 6.34
CA LEU A 62 3.46 -14.25 6.82
C LEU A 62 3.14 -15.67 6.37
N PRO A 63 2.73 -16.57 7.28
CA PRO A 63 2.18 -17.86 6.92
C PRO A 63 1.01 -17.69 5.96
N GLN A 64 0.88 -18.57 4.95
CA GLN A 64 -0.23 -18.50 4.00
C GLN A 64 -1.61 -18.55 4.67
N SER A 65 -1.72 -19.23 5.82
CA SER A 65 -2.95 -19.29 6.62
C SER A 65 -3.39 -17.93 7.19
N GLU A 66 -2.49 -16.95 7.26
CA GLU A 66 -2.76 -15.59 7.78
C GLU A 66 -3.02 -14.56 6.66
N GLN A 67 -2.91 -14.99 5.39
CA GLN A 67 -3.17 -14.15 4.21
C GLN A 67 -4.67 -14.09 3.90
N THR A 68 -5.42 -13.38 4.73
CA THR A 68 -6.86 -13.15 4.53
C THR A 68 -7.11 -11.85 3.76
N GLU A 69 -8.26 -11.76 3.07
CA GLU A 69 -8.57 -10.65 2.15
C GLU A 69 -8.78 -9.28 2.84
N ASP A 70 -8.92 -9.24 4.17
CA ASP A 70 -9.23 -8.00 4.90
C ASP A 70 -8.35 -7.75 6.15
N SER A 71 -7.45 -8.66 6.51
CA SER A 71 -6.56 -8.43 7.66
C SER A 71 -5.47 -7.42 7.32
N VAL A 72 -5.35 -6.38 8.14
CA VAL A 72 -4.23 -5.42 8.01
C VAL A 72 -2.95 -6.10 8.48
N ALA A 73 -1.95 -6.18 7.61
CA ALA A 73 -0.62 -6.69 7.93
C ALA A 73 0.36 -5.58 8.31
N TYR A 74 0.22 -4.41 7.68
CA TYR A 74 1.16 -3.32 7.88
C TYR A 74 0.52 -1.95 7.66
N THR A 75 1.07 -0.92 8.31
CA THR A 75 0.74 0.48 8.04
C THR A 75 2.02 1.25 7.76
N ILE A 76 2.04 1.97 6.65
CA ILE A 76 3.16 2.83 6.24
C ILE A 76 2.68 4.27 6.31
N LEU A 77 3.46 5.15 6.95
CA LEU A 77 3.13 6.57 6.96
C LEU A 77 3.56 7.23 5.64
N GLY A 78 2.68 8.09 5.13
CA GLY A 78 2.96 8.95 4.00
C GLY A 78 3.82 10.15 4.37
N SER A 79 4.15 10.97 3.36
CA SER A 79 4.98 12.16 3.54
C SER A 79 4.37 13.13 4.53
N GLY A 80 5.16 13.55 5.53
CA GLY A 80 4.73 14.46 6.60
C GLY A 80 3.76 13.85 7.62
N GLY A 81 3.52 12.53 7.59
CA GLY A 81 2.58 11.88 8.49
C GLY A 81 1.10 12.22 8.22
N VAL A 82 0.79 12.76 7.04
CA VAL A 82 -0.57 13.24 6.67
C VAL A 82 -1.45 12.11 6.14
N SER A 83 -0.82 11.12 5.52
CA SER A 83 -1.46 9.95 4.90
C SER A 83 -0.94 8.66 5.53
N ARG A 84 -1.71 7.59 5.35
CA ARG A 84 -1.34 6.23 5.73
C ARG A 84 -1.67 5.28 4.58
N TRP A 85 -0.75 4.37 4.32
CA TRP A 85 -0.92 3.27 3.38
C TRP A 85 -1.11 1.99 4.18
N ILE A 86 -2.28 1.40 4.03
CA ILE A 86 -2.68 0.19 4.73
C ILE A 86 -2.39 -0.99 3.83
N VAL A 87 -1.51 -1.87 4.27
CA VAL A 87 -1.12 -3.07 3.55
C VAL A 87 -1.88 -4.24 4.15
N VAL A 88 -2.71 -4.88 3.35
CA VAL A 88 -3.49 -6.06 3.72
C VAL A 88 -2.62 -7.31 3.61
N SER A 89 -2.90 -8.36 4.37
CA SER A 89 -2.09 -9.61 4.41
C SER A 89 -1.95 -10.31 3.06
N ASN A 90 -2.87 -10.09 2.12
CA ASN A 90 -2.76 -10.59 0.74
C ASN A 90 -1.85 -9.71 -0.17
N GLY A 91 -1.26 -8.65 0.37
CA GLY A 91 -0.37 -7.72 -0.30
C GLY A 91 -1.02 -6.45 -0.83
N ASP A 92 -2.34 -6.31 -0.75
CA ASP A 92 -3.02 -5.14 -1.32
C ASP A 92 -2.72 -3.88 -0.55
N VAL A 93 -2.67 -2.77 -1.29
CA VAL A 93 -2.43 -1.46 -0.71
C VAL A 93 -3.70 -0.60 -0.79
N LYS A 94 -4.17 -0.16 0.37
CA LYS A 94 -5.26 0.80 0.53
C LYS A 94 -4.70 2.15 1.02
N PHE A 95 -5.36 3.24 0.67
CA PHE A 95 -4.96 4.60 1.04
C PHE A 95 -5.94 5.22 2.05
N SER A 96 -5.43 5.98 3.02
CA SER A 96 -6.24 6.77 3.94
C SER A 96 -5.49 8.01 4.40
N ILE A 97 -6.23 8.99 4.90
CA ILE A 97 -5.72 10.26 5.44
C ILE A 97 -6.09 10.37 6.91
N PHE A 98 -5.31 11.12 7.69
CA PHE A 98 -5.75 11.50 9.02
C PHE A 98 -6.82 12.60 8.91
N HIS A 99 -7.98 12.37 9.55
CA HIS A 99 -9.19 13.19 9.40
C HIS A 99 -9.05 14.65 9.87
N ASP A 100 -7.97 14.99 10.56
CA ASP A 100 -7.76 16.28 11.24
C ASP A 100 -6.94 17.30 10.44
N GLN A 101 -6.41 16.92 9.26
CA GLN A 101 -5.53 17.81 8.50
C GLN A 101 -6.28 18.64 7.43
N VAL A 102 -5.88 19.90 7.25
CA VAL A 102 -6.57 20.89 6.40
C VAL A 102 -6.18 20.79 4.91
N GLN A 103 -5.15 20.00 4.55
CA GLN A 103 -4.73 19.78 3.15
C GLN A 103 -4.80 18.32 2.59
N PRO A 104 -5.84 17.49 2.83
CA PRO A 104 -5.81 16.08 2.43
C PRO A 104 -6.38 15.78 1.04
N ARG A 105 -7.09 16.74 0.43
CA ARG A 105 -7.91 16.49 -0.77
C ARG A 105 -7.07 16.12 -1.99
N ASN A 106 -5.90 16.74 -2.17
CA ASN A 106 -5.06 16.48 -3.34
C ASN A 106 -4.47 15.07 -3.35
N LYS A 107 -4.01 14.56 -2.20
CA LYS A 107 -3.48 13.19 -2.12
C LYS A 107 -4.59 12.15 -2.25
N THR A 108 -5.75 12.40 -1.63
CA THR A 108 -6.93 11.53 -1.74
C THR A 108 -7.40 11.41 -3.18
N HIS A 109 -7.69 12.53 -3.86
CA HIS A 109 -8.10 12.50 -5.27
C HIS A 109 -7.04 11.87 -6.17
N LYS A 110 -5.75 12.09 -5.89
CA LYS A 110 -4.68 11.48 -6.67
C LYS A 110 -4.62 9.97 -6.46
N ALA A 111 -4.73 9.48 -5.22
CA ALA A 111 -4.76 8.05 -4.92
C ALA A 111 -5.96 7.36 -5.59
N GLU A 112 -7.14 7.97 -5.50
CA GLU A 112 -8.35 7.49 -6.18
C GLU A 112 -8.18 7.48 -7.70
N ALA A 113 -7.67 8.56 -8.30
CA ALA A 113 -7.43 8.65 -9.74
C ALA A 113 -6.42 7.61 -10.25
N MET A 114 -5.46 7.22 -9.41
CA MET A 114 -4.54 6.12 -9.72
C MET A 114 -5.20 4.75 -9.57
N GLY A 115 -6.32 4.65 -8.85
CA GLY A 115 -7.08 3.42 -8.64
C GLY A 115 -6.74 2.69 -7.34
N PHE A 116 -6.19 3.38 -6.34
CA PHE A 116 -6.08 2.84 -4.99
C PHE A 116 -7.48 2.78 -4.35
N LYS A 117 -7.72 1.72 -3.56
CA LYS A 117 -8.92 1.64 -2.71
C LYS A 117 -8.71 2.53 -1.49
N MET A 118 -9.77 3.22 -1.08
CA MET A 118 -9.78 3.97 0.18
C MET A 118 -9.98 3.02 1.36
N PHE A 119 -9.26 3.25 2.46
CA PHE A 119 -9.51 2.61 3.74
C PHE A 119 -10.36 3.55 4.58
N GLU A 120 -11.61 3.12 4.81
CA GLU A 120 -12.63 3.81 5.62
C GLU A 120 -12.32 3.73 7.13
#